data_AF-A0A0N5BKQ2-F1
#
_entry.id   AF-A0A0N5BKQ2-F1
#
_cell.length_a   1.000
_cell.length_b   1.000
_cell.length_c   1.000
_cell.angle_alpha   90.00
_cell.angle_beta   90.00
_cell.angle_gamma   90.00
#
_symmetry.space_group_name_H-M   'P 1'
#
loop_
_entity.id
_entity.type
_entity.pdbx_description
1 polymer ?
#
loop_
_entity_poly.entity_id
_entity_poly.type
_entity_poly.pdbx_seq_one_letter_code
_entity_poly.pdbx_strand_id
1 'polypeptide(L)'
;MTLPDIENDEQLQEAFRRRREKLEKIRKVKKIHQYFRDKFNNYIRETYAKTRKDILEGTHPKVVRLMKKCDNRRDKALQQVETLAKLKYDTLKRKHDAEDATIEKRQKEEIAAAVQQELDKLGGEKKALLSMAKSFGMYDIATIFEDNPPIAKSDSEFKDVKPSIKSEVVVKVEARPNNLPFVSPSSSHFLTQLSGLAHLSEDFNTKVDEDIKLMQAHMAASNKK
;
A
#
# COMPACT_ATOMS: atom_id res chain seq x y z
N MET A 1 12.55 81.89 33.44
CA MET A 1 11.93 82.54 32.26
C MET A 1 11.42 83.89 32.70
N THR A 2 12.24 84.92 32.56
CA THR A 2 11.88 86.30 32.88
C THR A 2 11.03 86.88 31.76
N LEU A 3 9.98 87.62 32.13
CA LEU A 3 9.18 88.40 31.18
C LEU A 3 10.08 89.50 30.59
N PRO A 4 9.95 89.85 29.29
CA PRO A 4 10.63 91.02 28.76
C PRO A 4 10.15 92.26 29.50
N ASP A 5 11.04 93.20 29.81
CA ASP A 5 10.66 94.48 30.40
C ASP A 5 9.75 95.21 29.41
N ILE A 6 8.51 95.46 29.83
CA ILE A 6 7.47 96.07 29.02
C ILE A 6 7.51 97.56 29.35
N GLU A 7 8.04 98.36 28.43
CA GLU A 7 8.21 99.79 28.67
C GLU A 7 6.94 100.59 28.30
N ASN A 8 5.99 100.01 27.57
CA ASN A 8 4.78 100.70 27.12
C ASN A 8 3.56 99.77 26.91
N ASP A 9 2.34 100.25 27.15
CA ASP A 9 1.08 99.47 27.05
C ASP A 9 0.84 98.87 25.65
N GLU A 10 1.35 99.54 24.61
CA GLU A 10 1.29 99.05 23.22
C GLU A 10 2.10 97.76 23.03
N GLN A 11 3.27 97.64 23.66
CA GLN A 11 4.12 96.45 23.59
C GLN A 11 3.46 95.25 24.30
N LEU A 12 2.74 95.50 25.39
CA LEU A 12 1.96 94.48 26.10
C LEU A 12 0.84 93.93 25.20
N GLN A 13 0.09 94.81 24.55
CA GLN A 13 -0.99 94.41 23.63
C GLN A 13 -0.45 93.61 22.44
N GLU A 14 0.67 94.04 21.86
CA GLU A 14 1.30 93.32 20.75
C GLU A 14 1.84 91.94 21.18
N ALA A 15 2.43 91.83 22.38
CA ALA A 15 2.86 90.55 22.95
C ALA A 15 1.68 89.57 23.16
N PHE A 16 0.54 90.06 23.67
CA PHE A 16 -0.67 89.24 23.79
C PHE A 16 -1.24 88.84 22.42
N ARG A 17 -1.20 89.72 21.43
CA ARG A 17 -1.61 89.43 20.04
C ARG A 17 -0.75 88.32 19.45
N ARG A 18 0.58 88.45 19.51
CA ARG A 18 1.54 87.44 19.04
C ARG A 18 1.38 86.10 19.78
N ARG A 19 1.10 86.13 21.09
CA ARG A 19 0.84 84.91 21.88
C ARG A 19 -0.45 84.22 21.43
N ARG A 20 -1.54 84.96 21.20
CA ARG A 20 -2.81 84.42 20.67
C ARG A 20 -2.61 83.81 19.28
N GLU A 21 -1.91 84.48 18.38
CA GLU A 21 -1.61 83.97 17.04
C GLU A 21 -0.78 82.68 17.08
N LYS A 22 0.26 82.61 17.93
CA LYS A 22 1.06 81.39 18.12
C LYS A 22 0.22 80.25 18.67
N LEU A 23 -0.61 80.50 19.68
CA LEU A 23 -1.51 79.48 20.24
C LEU A 23 -2.52 78.97 19.21
N GLU A 24 -3.04 79.84 18.36
CA GLU A 24 -3.98 79.45 17.30
C GLU A 24 -3.29 78.60 16.21
N LYS A 25 -2.05 78.94 15.84
CA LYS A 25 -1.22 78.08 14.96
C LYS A 25 -1.01 76.69 15.58
N ILE A 26 -0.65 76.62 16.86
CA ILE A 26 -0.48 75.34 17.58
C ILE A 26 -1.79 74.55 17.62
N ARG A 27 -2.92 75.20 17.88
CA ARG A 27 -4.25 74.56 17.89
C ARG A 27 -4.59 73.96 16.52
N LYS A 28 -4.32 74.68 15.43
CA LYS A 28 -4.51 74.17 14.05
C LYS A 28 -3.63 72.96 13.77
N VAL A 29 -2.34 73.02 14.12
CA VAL A 29 -1.41 71.89 13.94
C VAL A 29 -1.84 70.66 14.76
N LYS A 30 -2.31 70.84 16.01
CA LYS A 30 -2.84 69.76 16.83
C LYS A 30 -4.08 69.11 16.21
N LYS A 31 -5.01 69.90 15.65
CA LYS A 31 -6.18 69.38 14.93
C LYS A 31 -5.78 68.55 13.71
N ILE A 32 -4.78 68.99 12.95
CA ILE A 32 -4.26 68.24 11.80
C ILE A 32 -3.65 66.91 12.24
N HIS A 33 -2.81 66.91 13.28
CA HIS A 33 -2.23 65.67 13.82
C HIS A 33 -3.30 64.71 14.34
N GLN A 34 -4.33 65.23 15.01
CA GLN A 34 -5.46 64.44 15.48
C GLN A 34 -6.20 63.79 14.30
N TYR A 35 -6.49 64.56 13.25
CA TYR A 35 -7.12 64.05 12.03
C TYR A 35 -6.30 62.91 11.40
N PHE A 36 -4.98 63.07 11.24
CA PHE A 36 -4.13 62.02 10.68
C PHE A 36 -4.09 60.79 11.58
N ARG A 37 -4.02 60.97 12.89
CA ARG A 37 -4.05 59.86 13.86
C ARG A 37 -5.36 59.08 13.76
N ASP A 38 -6.50 59.76 13.71
CA ASP A 38 -7.81 59.12 13.63
C ASP A 38 -7.99 58.39 12.29
N LYS A 39 -7.56 59.01 11.19
CA LYS A 39 -7.60 58.40 9.85
C LYS A 39 -6.71 57.16 9.76
N PHE A 40 -5.51 57.22 10.33
CA PHE A 40 -4.59 56.08 10.36
C PHE A 40 -5.13 54.93 11.23
N ASN A 41 -5.68 55.26 12.40
CA ASN A 41 -6.29 54.27 13.29
C ASN A 41 -7.48 53.58 12.63
N ASN A 42 -8.34 54.33 11.93
CA ASN A 42 -9.46 53.76 11.19
C ASN A 42 -8.98 52.88 10.03
N TYR A 43 -7.98 53.33 9.27
CA TYR A 43 -7.39 52.51 8.21
C TYR A 43 -6.86 51.16 8.73
N ILE A 44 -6.15 51.16 9.87
CA ILE A 44 -5.67 49.92 10.48
C ILE A 44 -6.84 49.04 10.90
N ARG A 45 -7.86 49.60 11.58
CA ARG A 45 -9.02 48.85 12.04
C ARG A 45 -9.80 48.22 10.88
N GLU A 46 -10.07 48.98 9.83
CA GLU A 46 -10.78 48.51 8.64
C GLU A 46 -9.98 47.44 7.90
N THR A 47 -8.67 47.66 7.72
CA THR A 47 -7.80 46.68 7.06
C THR A 47 -7.75 45.38 7.85
N TYR A 48 -7.56 45.45 9.17
CA TYR A 48 -7.55 44.28 10.04
C TYR A 48 -8.90 43.57 10.05
N ALA A 49 -10.01 44.31 10.16
CA ALA A 49 -11.35 43.75 10.13
C ALA A 49 -11.64 43.02 8.81
N LYS A 50 -11.25 43.62 7.68
CA LYS A 50 -11.37 43.01 6.36
C LYS A 50 -10.52 41.75 6.25
N THR A 51 -9.23 41.82 6.59
CA THR A 51 -8.35 40.64 6.55
C THR A 51 -8.84 39.52 7.47
N ARG A 52 -9.32 39.85 8.67
CA ARG A 52 -9.90 38.88 9.61
C ARG A 52 -11.14 38.22 9.02
N LYS A 53 -12.04 39.00 8.41
CA LYS A 53 -13.21 38.48 7.70
C LYS A 53 -12.80 37.54 6.57
N ASP A 54 -11.87 37.95 5.71
CA ASP A 54 -11.38 37.14 4.59
C ASP A 54 -10.75 35.82 5.07
N ILE A 55 -10.05 35.83 6.21
CA ILE A 55 -9.48 34.61 6.81
C ILE A 55 -10.59 33.70 7.34
N LEU A 56 -11.58 34.25 8.05
CA LEU A 56 -12.69 33.48 8.62
C LEU A 56 -13.59 32.87 7.53
N GLU A 57 -13.81 33.61 6.44
CA GLU A 57 -14.55 33.13 5.26
C GLU A 57 -13.68 32.21 4.37
N GLY A 58 -12.39 32.06 4.68
CA GLY A 58 -11.46 31.23 3.92
C GLY A 58 -11.11 31.77 2.53
N THR A 59 -11.51 33.01 2.21
CA THR A 59 -11.25 33.66 0.92
C THR A 59 -9.86 34.32 0.86
N HIS A 60 -9.20 34.48 2.01
CA HIS A 60 -7.87 35.07 2.07
C HIS A 60 -6.85 34.26 1.25
N PRO A 61 -6.06 34.87 0.34
CA PRO A 61 -5.21 34.15 -0.61
C PRO A 61 -4.24 33.14 0.01
N LYS A 62 -3.70 33.45 1.20
CA LYS A 62 -2.81 32.53 1.94
C LYS A 62 -3.56 31.29 2.44
N VAL A 63 -4.79 31.46 2.92
CA VAL A 63 -5.64 30.37 3.43
C VAL A 63 -6.05 29.47 2.27
N VAL A 64 -6.54 30.06 1.17
CA VAL A 64 -6.89 29.32 -0.06
C VAL A 64 -5.71 28.49 -0.57
N ARG A 65 -4.50 29.06 -0.60
CA ARG A 65 -3.28 28.34 -1.03
C ARG A 65 -2.93 27.19 -0.09
N LEU A 66 -3.08 27.39 1.21
CA LEU A 66 -2.86 26.34 2.22
C LEU A 66 -3.87 25.21 2.08
N MET A 67 -5.16 25.51 1.95
CA MET A 67 -6.20 24.50 1.75
C MET A 67 -5.93 23.68 0.49
N LYS A 68 -5.68 24.31 -0.65
CA LYS A 68 -5.30 23.60 -1.88
C LYS A 68 -4.08 22.70 -1.72
N LYS A 69 -3.08 23.12 -0.94
CA LYS A 69 -1.89 22.30 -0.66
C LYS A 69 -2.24 21.09 0.21
N CYS A 70 -3.14 21.24 1.17
CA CYS A 70 -3.63 20.13 2.00
C CYS A 70 -4.45 19.15 1.17
N ASP A 71 -5.37 19.63 0.32
CA ASP A 71 -6.18 18.80 -0.57
C ASP A 71 -5.30 17.99 -1.51
N ASN A 72 -4.34 18.63 -2.18
CA ASN A 72 -3.40 17.94 -3.06
C ASN A 72 -2.55 16.87 -2.34
N ARG A 73 -2.22 17.08 -1.05
CA ARG A 73 -1.51 16.08 -0.24
C ARG A 73 -2.41 14.91 0.11
N ARG A 74 -3.66 15.18 0.49
CA ARG A 74 -4.67 14.16 0.78
C ARG A 74 -4.91 13.30 -0.46
N ASP A 75 -5.13 13.90 -1.61
CA ASP A 75 -5.44 13.17 -2.85
C ASP A 75 -4.27 12.28 -3.29
N LYS A 76 -3.02 12.76 -3.17
CA LYS A 76 -1.83 11.93 -3.40
C LYS A 76 -1.71 10.76 -2.43
N ALA A 77 -1.99 10.99 -1.14
CA ALA A 77 -1.96 9.93 -0.14
C ALA A 77 -3.04 8.87 -0.43
N LEU A 78 -4.25 9.29 -0.81
CA LEU A 78 -5.33 8.39 -1.20
C LEU A 78 -4.95 7.55 -2.42
N GLN A 79 -4.35 8.16 -3.45
CA GLN A 79 -3.84 7.43 -4.61
C GLN A 79 -2.76 6.39 -4.24
N GLN A 80 -1.86 6.73 -3.31
CA GLN A 80 -0.84 5.78 -2.82
C GLN A 80 -1.47 4.61 -2.06
N VAL A 81 -2.49 4.88 -1.24
CA VAL A 81 -3.22 3.83 -0.52
C VAL A 81 -3.97 2.92 -1.49
N GLU A 82 -4.65 3.49 -2.50
CA GLU A 82 -5.39 2.71 -3.49
C GLU A 82 -4.45 1.82 -4.33
N THR A 83 -3.32 2.36 -4.76
CA THR A 83 -2.31 1.57 -5.50
C THR A 83 -1.70 0.47 -4.64
N LEU A 84 -1.39 0.75 -3.38
CA LEU A 84 -0.90 -0.27 -2.44
C LEU A 84 -1.95 -1.37 -2.19
N ALA A 85 -3.23 -0.99 -2.02
CA ALA A 85 -4.31 -1.94 -1.83
C ALA A 85 -4.47 -2.87 -3.05
N LYS A 86 -4.43 -2.32 -4.28
CA LYS A 86 -4.44 -3.12 -5.52
C LYS A 86 -3.26 -4.09 -5.57
N LEU A 87 -2.04 -3.62 -5.30
CA LEU A 87 -0.85 -4.47 -5.27
C LEU A 87 -0.95 -5.59 -4.24
N LYS A 88 -1.48 -5.31 -3.04
CA LYS A 88 -1.67 -6.31 -1.99
C LYS A 88 -2.72 -7.34 -2.40
N TYR A 89 -3.83 -6.90 -2.98
CA TYR A 89 -4.86 -7.77 -3.50
C TYR A 89 -4.32 -8.71 -4.59
N ASP A 90 -3.61 -8.17 -5.58
CA ASP A 90 -3.01 -8.97 -6.66
C ASP A 90 -1.99 -9.98 -6.12
N THR A 91 -1.21 -9.59 -5.11
CA THR A 91 -0.26 -10.49 -4.46
C THR A 91 -0.98 -11.62 -3.74
N LEU A 92 -2.08 -11.33 -3.05
CA LEU A 92 -2.87 -12.32 -2.32
C LEU A 92 -3.52 -13.30 -3.30
N LYS A 93 -4.06 -12.78 -4.41
CA LYS A 93 -4.62 -13.59 -5.49
C LYS A 93 -3.60 -14.56 -6.07
N ARG A 94 -2.40 -14.08 -6.44
CA ARG A 94 -1.34 -14.96 -6.97
C ARG A 94 -0.89 -16.03 -5.97
N LYS A 95 -0.88 -15.72 -4.67
CA LYS A 95 -0.57 -16.71 -3.64
C LYS A 95 -1.65 -17.78 -3.56
N HIS A 96 -2.91 -17.37 -3.56
CA HIS A 96 -4.03 -18.30 -3.55
C HIS A 96 -4.02 -19.21 -4.79
N ASP A 97 -3.86 -18.63 -5.99
CA ASP A 97 -3.76 -19.39 -7.24
C ASP A 97 -2.60 -20.41 -7.21
N ALA A 98 -1.46 -20.05 -6.59
CA ALA A 98 -0.32 -20.94 -6.44
C ALA A 98 -0.57 -22.06 -5.41
N GLU A 99 -1.25 -21.76 -4.30
CA GLU A 99 -1.65 -22.74 -3.30
C GLU A 99 -2.64 -23.75 -3.90
N ASP A 100 -3.66 -23.28 -4.62
CA ASP A 100 -4.63 -24.12 -5.30
C ASP A 100 -3.94 -25.04 -6.32
N ALA A 101 -3.03 -24.50 -7.13
CA ALA A 101 -2.25 -25.31 -8.08
C ALA A 101 -1.39 -26.39 -7.37
N THR A 102 -0.81 -26.08 -6.20
CA THR A 102 -0.08 -27.09 -5.43
C THR A 102 -0.97 -28.16 -4.81
N ILE A 103 -2.17 -27.79 -4.36
CA ILE A 103 -3.16 -28.74 -3.81
C ILE A 103 -3.64 -29.68 -4.92
N GLU A 104 -4.02 -29.14 -6.08
CA GLU A 104 -4.43 -29.95 -7.23
C GLU A 104 -3.34 -30.93 -7.67
N LYS A 105 -2.08 -30.48 -7.69
CA LYS A 105 -0.95 -31.33 -8.05
C LYS A 105 -0.81 -32.50 -7.07
N ARG A 106 -0.86 -32.23 -5.75
CA ARG A 106 -0.78 -33.28 -4.73
C ARG A 106 -1.93 -34.27 -4.84
N GLN A 107 -3.16 -33.79 -5.05
CA GLN A 107 -4.31 -34.68 -5.23
C GLN A 107 -4.17 -35.59 -6.45
N LYS A 108 -3.67 -35.07 -7.58
CA LYS A 108 -3.42 -35.88 -8.78
C LYS A 108 -2.32 -36.92 -8.55
N GLU A 109 -1.25 -36.55 -7.83
CA GLU A 109 -0.18 -37.48 -7.46
C GLU A 109 -0.66 -38.57 -6.49
N GLU A 110 -1.49 -38.23 -5.50
CA GLU A 110 -2.11 -39.19 -4.57
C GLU A 110 -3.02 -40.18 -5.30
N ILE A 111 -3.87 -39.69 -6.21
CA ILE A 111 -4.74 -40.56 -7.02
C ILE A 111 -3.89 -41.48 -7.91
N ALA A 112 -2.86 -40.94 -8.58
CA ALA A 112 -1.98 -41.74 -9.43
C ALA A 112 -1.22 -42.81 -8.62
N ALA A 113 -0.75 -42.47 -7.41
CA ALA A 113 -0.10 -43.41 -6.52
C ALA A 113 -1.06 -44.51 -6.04
N ALA A 114 -2.29 -44.16 -5.68
CA ALA A 114 -3.32 -45.14 -5.29
C ALA A 114 -3.68 -46.07 -6.45
N VAL A 115 -3.84 -45.53 -7.67
CA VAL A 115 -4.10 -46.34 -8.89
C VAL A 115 -2.93 -47.27 -9.18
N GLN A 116 -1.69 -46.79 -9.08
CA GLN A 116 -0.51 -47.62 -9.31
C GLN A 116 -0.43 -48.76 -8.29
N GLN A 117 -0.72 -48.48 -7.02
CA GLN A 117 -0.73 -49.49 -5.97
C GLN A 117 -1.78 -50.58 -6.23
N GLU A 118 -2.97 -50.22 -6.70
CA GLU A 118 -4.00 -51.20 -7.08
C GLU A 118 -3.61 -52.00 -8.34
N LEU A 119 -3.01 -51.36 -9.35
CA LEU A 119 -2.48 -52.05 -10.53
C LEU A 119 -1.38 -53.05 -10.17
N ASP A 120 -0.49 -52.69 -9.23
CA ASP A 120 0.59 -53.57 -8.77
C ASP A 120 0.04 -54.79 -8.03
N LYS A 121 -1.01 -54.63 -7.20
CA LYS A 121 -1.73 -55.74 -6.55
C LYS A 121 -2.34 -56.68 -7.58
N LEU A 122 -3.11 -56.13 -8.53
CA LEU A 122 -3.71 -56.91 -9.62
C LEU A 122 -2.65 -57.62 -10.47
N GLY A 123 -1.50 -56.99 -10.71
CA GLY A 123 -0.35 -57.60 -11.39
C GLY A 123 0.24 -58.77 -10.60
N GLY A 124 0.32 -58.67 -9.28
CA GLY A 124 0.71 -59.77 -8.39
C GLY A 124 -0.28 -60.94 -8.44
N GLU A 125 -1.58 -60.65 -8.38
CA GLU A 125 -2.65 -61.66 -8.49
C GLU A 125 -2.66 -62.35 -9.86
N LYS A 126 -2.50 -61.59 -10.97
CA LYS A 126 -2.34 -62.14 -12.33
C LYS A 126 -1.16 -63.10 -12.40
N LYS A 127 0.00 -62.73 -11.84
CA LYS A 127 1.20 -63.61 -11.81
C LYS A 127 0.96 -64.88 -10.98
N ALA A 128 0.28 -64.77 -9.84
CA ALA A 128 -0.05 -65.92 -9.00
C ALA A 128 -1.02 -66.88 -9.72
N LEU A 129 -2.07 -66.36 -10.34
CA LEU A 129 -3.02 -67.15 -11.16
C LEU A 129 -2.33 -67.84 -12.33
N LEU A 130 -1.46 -67.12 -13.06
CA LEU A 130 -0.66 -67.70 -14.15
C LEU A 130 0.21 -68.86 -13.63
N SER A 131 0.89 -68.68 -12.49
CA SER A 131 1.73 -69.71 -11.89
C SER A 131 0.92 -70.96 -11.49
N MET A 132 -0.26 -70.77 -10.90
CA MET A 132 -1.16 -71.87 -10.55
C MET A 132 -1.64 -72.61 -11.80
N ALA A 133 -2.12 -71.88 -12.81
CA ALA A 133 -2.59 -72.46 -14.07
C ALA A 133 -1.50 -73.30 -14.75
N LYS A 134 -0.24 -72.82 -14.75
CA LYS A 134 0.93 -73.57 -15.22
C LYS A 134 1.20 -74.83 -14.39
N SER A 135 1.10 -74.76 -13.06
CA SER A 135 1.33 -75.92 -12.19
C SER A 135 0.27 -77.02 -12.33
N PHE A 136 -0.96 -76.67 -12.69
CA PHE A 136 -2.05 -77.63 -12.92
C PHE A 136 -2.10 -78.16 -14.37
N GLY A 137 -1.16 -77.76 -15.24
CA GLY A 137 -1.15 -78.15 -16.65
C GLY A 137 -2.30 -77.58 -17.48
N MET A 138 -2.95 -76.51 -16.99
CA MET A 138 -4.07 -75.84 -17.66
C MET A 138 -3.56 -74.77 -18.64
N TYR A 139 -2.85 -75.22 -19.68
CA TYR A 139 -2.17 -74.35 -20.63
C TYR A 139 -3.13 -73.45 -21.43
N ASP A 140 -4.38 -73.87 -21.63
CA ASP A 140 -5.42 -73.08 -22.32
C ASP A 140 -5.84 -71.83 -21.54
N ILE A 141 -5.70 -71.85 -20.21
CA ILE A 141 -6.00 -70.70 -19.34
C ILE A 141 -4.74 -69.84 -19.20
N ALA A 142 -3.56 -70.47 -19.13
CA ALA A 142 -2.29 -69.75 -19.05
C ALA A 142 -2.05 -68.84 -20.28
N THR A 143 -2.45 -69.26 -21.48
CA THR A 143 -2.35 -68.47 -22.71
C THR A 143 -3.21 -67.22 -22.73
N ILE A 144 -4.29 -67.16 -21.94
CA ILE A 144 -5.14 -65.95 -21.81
C ILE A 144 -4.42 -64.85 -21.01
N PHE A 145 -3.52 -65.23 -20.09
CA PHE A 145 -2.82 -64.29 -19.21
C PHE A 145 -1.39 -63.96 -19.67
N GLU A 146 -0.83 -64.72 -20.62
CA GLU A 146 0.43 -64.34 -21.28
C GLU A 146 0.15 -63.27 -22.34
N ASP A 147 0.59 -62.04 -22.10
CA ASP A 147 0.54 -60.94 -23.09
C ASP A 147 1.59 -61.14 -24.22
N ASN A 148 1.87 -62.38 -24.61
CA ASN A 148 2.65 -62.72 -25.79
C ASN A 148 1.66 -63.17 -26.88
N PRO A 149 1.29 -62.31 -27.85
CA PRO A 149 0.79 -62.87 -29.09
C PRO A 149 1.87 -63.81 -29.64
N PRO A 150 1.52 -65.00 -30.13
CA PRO A 150 2.49 -65.81 -30.86
C PRO A 150 3.02 -64.93 -31.99
N ILE A 151 4.33 -64.70 -32.01
CA ILE A 151 4.99 -64.02 -33.12
C ILE A 151 4.78 -64.91 -34.34
N ALA A 152 3.68 -64.67 -35.06
CA ALA A 152 3.60 -65.04 -36.45
C ALA A 152 4.78 -64.32 -37.11
N LYS A 153 5.70 -65.09 -37.69
CA LYS A 153 6.72 -64.56 -38.58
C LYS A 153 6.00 -63.89 -39.75
N SER A 154 5.71 -62.61 -39.64
CA SER A 154 5.39 -61.78 -40.79
C SER A 154 6.68 -61.13 -41.25
N ASP A 155 7.16 -61.58 -42.39
CA ASP A 155 8.18 -60.85 -43.16
C ASP A 155 7.61 -59.45 -43.45
N SER A 156 8.17 -58.46 -42.76
CA SER A 156 7.83 -57.04 -42.93
C SER A 156 9.10 -56.32 -43.37
N GLU A 157 9.11 -55.92 -44.65
CA GLU A 157 10.22 -55.30 -45.38
C GLU A 157 10.57 -53.86 -44.96
N PHE A 158 10.29 -53.46 -43.72
CA PHE A 158 10.55 -52.09 -43.24
C PHE A 158 11.56 -52.04 -42.09
N LYS A 159 12.68 -52.75 -42.22
CA LYS A 159 13.79 -52.66 -41.24
C LYS A 159 14.80 -51.54 -41.48
N ASP A 160 14.70 -50.77 -42.56
CA ASP A 160 15.67 -49.70 -42.85
C ASP A 160 15.02 -48.33 -43.07
N VAL A 161 14.44 -47.76 -42.02
CA VAL A 161 14.26 -46.30 -41.94
C VAL A 161 14.93 -45.81 -40.66
N LYS A 162 16.16 -45.32 -40.79
CA LYS A 162 16.83 -44.54 -39.74
C LYS A 162 16.13 -43.19 -39.61
N PRO A 163 15.67 -42.76 -38.43
CA PRO A 163 15.40 -41.35 -38.21
C PRO A 163 16.75 -40.63 -38.12
N SER A 164 17.12 -39.90 -39.16
CA SER A 164 18.16 -38.89 -39.07
C SER A 164 17.56 -37.65 -38.40
N ILE A 165 17.93 -37.37 -37.15
CA ILE A 165 18.15 -36.01 -36.64
C ILE A 165 19.09 -36.17 -35.44
N LYS A 166 20.33 -35.72 -35.63
CA LYS A 166 21.20 -35.37 -34.51
C LYS A 166 20.64 -34.08 -33.92
N SER A 167 20.17 -34.11 -32.69
CA SER A 167 20.11 -32.90 -31.86
C SER A 167 20.88 -33.19 -30.57
N GLU A 168 22.15 -32.79 -30.57
CA GLU A 168 22.88 -32.58 -29.33
C GLU A 168 22.24 -31.39 -28.62
N VAL A 169 21.41 -31.65 -27.62
CA VAL A 169 21.07 -30.63 -26.64
C VAL A 169 22.15 -30.69 -25.56
N VAL A 170 23.24 -29.98 -25.80
CA VAL A 170 24.22 -29.63 -24.77
C VAL A 170 23.54 -28.66 -23.80
N VAL A 171 22.99 -29.17 -22.71
CA VAL A 171 22.59 -28.31 -21.58
C VAL A 171 23.87 -27.90 -20.85
N LYS A 172 24.52 -26.83 -21.33
CA LYS A 172 25.40 -26.02 -20.48
C LYS A 172 24.52 -25.40 -19.40
N VAL A 173 24.54 -25.99 -18.21
CA VAL A 173 24.04 -25.32 -17.01
C VAL A 173 25.02 -24.20 -16.69
N GLU A 174 24.75 -23.01 -17.22
CA GLU A 174 25.35 -21.79 -16.69
C GLU A 174 24.81 -21.59 -15.28
N ALA A 175 25.65 -21.86 -14.29
CA ALA A 175 25.47 -21.42 -12.93
C ALA A 175 25.32 -19.89 -12.91
N ARG A 176 24.09 -19.39 -12.76
CA ARG A 176 23.84 -18.02 -12.33
C ARG A 176 23.65 -18.02 -10.80
N PRO A 177 24.32 -17.13 -10.07
CA PRO A 177 24.27 -17.09 -8.61
C PRO A 177 22.89 -16.59 -8.17
N ASN A 178 22.35 -17.23 -7.14
CA ASN A 178 21.29 -16.78 -6.23
C ASN A 178 20.75 -15.36 -6.49
N ASN A 179 19.58 -15.26 -7.14
CA ASN A 179 18.71 -14.08 -7.03
C ASN A 179 17.96 -14.10 -5.68
N LEU A 180 18.70 -14.18 -4.58
CA LEU A 180 18.19 -13.75 -3.28
C LEU A 180 18.09 -12.21 -3.32
N PRO A 181 16.97 -11.60 -2.91
CA PRO A 181 16.90 -10.16 -2.80
C PRO A 181 17.99 -9.71 -1.81
N PHE A 182 18.85 -8.79 -2.25
CA PHE A 182 19.85 -8.15 -1.41
C PHE A 182 19.12 -7.43 -0.27
N VAL A 183 19.15 -8.03 0.92
CA VAL A 183 18.54 -7.46 2.13
C VAL A 183 19.44 -6.31 2.58
N SER A 184 18.98 -5.08 2.35
CA SER A 184 19.60 -3.88 2.91
C SER A 184 19.69 -4.00 4.44
N PRO A 185 20.78 -3.54 5.10
CA PRO A 185 20.89 -3.53 6.57
C PRO A 185 19.73 -2.80 7.28
N SER A 186 18.99 -1.94 6.57
CA SER A 186 17.87 -1.18 7.11
C SER A 186 16.56 -1.96 7.27
N SER A 187 16.41 -3.15 6.68
CA SER A 187 15.16 -3.93 6.76
C SER A 187 15.10 -4.93 7.91
N SER A 188 16.19 -5.08 8.68
CA SER A 188 16.19 -5.86 9.91
C SER A 188 15.25 -5.26 10.97
N HIS A 189 15.06 -3.93 10.97
CA HIS A 189 14.22 -3.25 11.96
C HIS A 189 12.72 -3.55 11.86
N PHE A 190 12.20 -4.01 10.72
CA PHE A 190 10.76 -4.25 10.58
C PHE A 190 10.32 -5.56 11.24
N LEU A 191 11.15 -6.61 11.17
CA LEU A 191 10.84 -7.90 11.80
C LEU A 191 11.16 -7.91 13.29
N THR A 192 12.15 -7.13 13.74
CA THR A 192 12.44 -6.98 15.18
C THR A 192 11.36 -6.18 15.90
N GLN A 193 10.70 -5.21 15.25
CA GLN A 193 9.63 -4.42 15.87
C GLN A 193 8.34 -5.20 16.08
N LEU A 194 7.97 -6.10 15.16
CA LEU A 194 6.80 -6.96 15.33
C LEU A 194 7.03 -8.04 16.40
N SER A 195 8.24 -8.60 16.47
CA SER A 195 8.62 -9.52 17.55
C SER A 195 8.75 -8.84 18.92
N GLY A 196 9.20 -7.57 18.96
CA GLY A 196 9.37 -6.82 20.21
C GLY A 196 8.08 -6.34 20.86
N LEU A 197 7.00 -6.14 20.09
CA LEU A 197 5.70 -5.68 20.61
C LEU A 197 4.83 -6.82 21.17
N ALA A 198 5.06 -8.06 20.77
CA ALA A 198 4.33 -9.22 21.29
C ALA A 198 4.66 -9.53 22.77
N HIS A 199 5.78 -9.01 23.30
CA HIS A 199 6.24 -9.25 24.67
C HIS A 199 5.93 -8.10 25.65
N LEU A 200 5.33 -6.99 25.22
CA LEU A 200 5.15 -5.78 26.04
C LEU A 200 3.72 -5.55 26.54
N SER A 201 2.77 -6.42 26.21
CA SER A 201 1.36 -6.23 26.55
C SER A 201 0.75 -7.58 26.96
N GLU A 202 0.54 -7.78 28.26
CA GLU A 202 -0.17 -8.95 28.81
C GLU A 202 -1.59 -9.12 28.22
N ASP A 203 -2.17 -8.04 27.68
CA ASP A 203 -3.51 -7.99 27.09
C ASP A 203 -3.53 -8.00 25.54
N PHE A 204 -2.47 -8.50 24.88
CA PHE A 204 -2.45 -8.52 23.42
C PHE A 204 -3.53 -9.43 22.83
N ASN A 205 -3.69 -10.63 23.39
CA ASN A 205 -4.67 -11.61 22.91
C ASN A 205 -6.11 -11.12 23.12
N THR A 206 -6.39 -10.46 24.24
CA THR A 206 -7.72 -9.90 24.54
C THR A 206 -8.08 -8.75 23.59
N LYS A 207 -7.13 -7.87 23.26
CA LYS A 207 -7.37 -6.79 22.28
C LYS A 207 -7.58 -7.29 20.86
N VAL A 208 -6.85 -8.33 20.44
CA VAL A 208 -7.04 -8.95 19.13
C VAL A 208 -8.42 -9.60 19.03
N ASP A 209 -8.88 -10.28 20.08
CA ASP A 209 -10.23 -10.86 20.11
C ASP A 209 -11.34 -9.80 20.08
N GLU A 210 -11.14 -8.65 20.73
CA GLU A 210 -12.07 -7.51 20.68
C GLU A 210 -12.15 -6.90 19.28
N ASP A 211 -11.00 -6.72 18.61
CA ASP A 211 -10.94 -6.20 17.23
C ASP A 211 -11.61 -7.15 16.24
N ILE A 212 -11.44 -8.46 16.41
CA ILE A 212 -12.10 -9.48 15.58
C ILE A 212 -13.62 -9.43 15.76
N LYS A 213 -14.11 -9.32 17.01
CA LYS A 213 -15.55 -9.20 17.30
C LYS A 213 -16.15 -7.93 16.71
N LEU A 214 -15.44 -6.80 16.81
CA LEU A 214 -15.88 -5.52 16.24
C LEU A 214 -16.01 -5.63 14.70
N MET A 215 -15.03 -6.25 14.05
CA MET A 215 -15.00 -6.42 12.60
C MET A 215 -16.12 -7.36 12.11
N GLN A 216 -16.38 -8.46 12.83
CA GLN A 216 -17.49 -9.36 12.54
C GLN A 216 -18.86 -8.69 12.71
N ALA A 217 -19.04 -7.88 13.75
CA ALA A 217 -20.28 -7.11 13.95
C ALA A 217 -20.53 -6.11 12.81
N HIS A 218 -19.47 -5.45 12.34
CA HIS A 218 -19.56 -4.50 11.22
C HIS A 218 -19.91 -5.19 9.89
N MET A 219 -19.35 -6.38 9.64
CA MET A 219 -19.67 -7.20 8.47
C MET A 219 -21.11 -7.71 8.49
N ALA A 220 -21.60 -8.15 9.67
CA ALA A 220 -22.98 -8.60 9.84
C ALA A 220 -24.01 -7.46 9.68
N ALA A 221 -23.68 -6.24 10.11
CA ALA A 221 -24.51 -5.05 9.93
C ALA A 221 -24.57 -4.58 8.46
N SER A 222 -23.48 -4.76 7.71
CA SER A 222 -23.40 -4.41 6.29
C SER A 222 -24.24 -5.33 5.39
N ASN A 223 -24.51 -6.56 5.81
CA ASN A 223 -25.27 -7.56 5.03
C ASN A 223 -26.80 -7.50 5.25
N LYS A 224 -27.31 -6.51 5.99
CA LYS A 224 -28.76 -6.28 6.22
C LYS A 224 -29.35 -5.13 5.38
N LYS A 225 -28.66 -4.68 4.33
CA LYS A 225 -29.16 -3.72 3.35
C LYS A 225 -29.25 -4.35 1.97
#